data_AF-A0A366LKB8-F1
#
_entry.id   AF-A0A366LKB8-F1
#
_cell.length_a   1.000
_cell.length_b   1.000
_cell.length_c   1.000
_cell.angle_alpha   90.00
_cell.angle_beta   90.00
_cell.angle_gamma   90.00
#
_symmetry.space_group_name_H-M   'P 1'
#
loop_
_entity.id
_entity.type
_entity.pdbx_description
1 polymer ?
#
loop_
_entity_poly.entity_id
_entity_poly.type
_entity_poly.pdbx_seq_one_letter_code
_entity_poly.pdbx_strand_id
1 'polypeptide(L)'
;MVGGRARSAAPRDLAEDPQDWPHAELTGHPAAAVVQKIAATLAGILAERRLSLRGLAATSGVNRQSIADLLAGRSWPDVATIALLEAALAVRLWPEGTPAHR
;
A
#
# COMPACT_ATOMS: atom_id res chain seq x y z
N MET A 1 20.72 3.76 7.90
CA MET A 1 19.38 4.12 8.41
C MET A 1 18.88 5.30 7.60
N VAL A 2 18.06 5.09 6.58
CA VAL A 2 17.55 6.17 5.73
C VAL A 2 16.05 6.22 5.94
N GLY A 3 15.56 7.22 6.66
CA GLY A 3 14.13 7.46 6.88
C GLY A 3 13.93 8.56 7.90
N GLY A 4 13.56 9.75 7.45
CA GLY A 4 13.20 10.87 8.31
C GLY A 4 12.04 10.49 9.25
N ARG A 5 11.81 11.32 10.28
CA ARG A 5 10.84 11.10 11.38
C ARG A 5 9.46 10.58 10.94
N ALA A 6 9.03 10.83 9.70
CA ALA A 6 7.77 10.31 9.14
C ALA A 6 7.63 8.76 9.16
N ARG A 7 8.72 7.98 9.17
CA ARG A 7 8.64 6.50 9.22
C ARG A 7 8.65 5.91 10.63
N SER A 8 8.62 6.74 11.68
CA SER A 8 8.49 6.24 13.05
C SER A 8 7.08 5.72 13.35
N ALA A 9 6.09 6.10 12.55
CA ALA A 9 4.71 5.61 12.61
C ALA A 9 4.36 4.82 11.34
N ALA A 10 3.41 3.88 11.46
CA ALA A 10 2.89 3.18 10.28
C ALA A 10 2.00 4.13 9.45
N PRO A 11 1.88 3.93 8.13
CA PRO A 11 1.03 4.77 7.28
C PRO A 11 -0.39 4.97 7.80
N ARG A 12 -1.04 3.90 8.30
CA ARG A 12 -2.40 3.98 8.85
C ARG A 12 -2.51 4.80 10.12
N ASP A 13 -1.43 4.89 10.91
CA ASP A 13 -1.44 5.62 12.18
C ASP A 13 -1.38 7.14 11.95
N LEU A 14 -1.17 7.56 10.69
CA LEU A 14 -1.23 8.96 10.24
C LEU A 14 -2.63 9.35 9.70
N ALA A 15 -3.56 8.40 9.60
CA ALA A 15 -4.94 8.67 9.24
C ALA A 15 -5.73 9.19 10.45
N GLU A 16 -6.83 9.91 10.20
CA GLU A 16 -7.73 10.37 11.27
C GLU A 16 -8.39 9.20 12.01
N ASP A 17 -8.75 8.13 11.27
CA ASP A 17 -9.21 6.86 11.82
C ASP A 17 -8.36 5.67 11.29
N PRO A 18 -7.39 5.17 12.06
CA PRO A 18 -6.56 4.03 11.65
C PRO A 18 -7.32 2.71 11.44
N GLN A 19 -8.53 2.56 11.99
CA GLN A 19 -9.35 1.34 11.82
C GLN A 19 -10.08 1.30 10.48
N ASP A 20 -10.35 2.46 9.89
CA ASP A 20 -11.00 2.58 8.58
C ASP A 20 -10.00 2.53 7.41
N TRP A 21 -8.74 2.17 7.66
CA TRP A 21 -7.78 1.96 6.57
C TRP A 21 -8.24 0.87 5.59
N PRO A 22 -8.11 1.04 4.25
CA PRO A 22 -7.47 2.15 3.53
C PRO A 22 -8.43 3.26 3.09
N HIS A 23 -9.62 3.38 3.70
CA HIS A 23 -10.66 4.33 3.34
C HIS A 23 -10.70 5.60 4.21
N ALA A 24 -9.98 5.59 5.33
CA ALA A 24 -9.87 6.71 6.26
C ALA A 24 -9.38 8.03 5.62
N GLU A 25 -9.79 9.17 6.16
CA GLU A 25 -9.25 10.47 5.75
C GLU A 25 -7.79 10.66 6.21
N LEU A 26 -6.99 11.31 5.37
CA LEU A 26 -5.55 11.44 5.56
C LEU A 26 -5.03 12.81 5.11
N THR A 27 -5.03 13.75 6.06
CA THR A 27 -4.70 15.16 5.82
C THR A 27 -3.21 15.44 6.09
N GLY A 28 -2.53 16.16 5.19
CA GLY A 28 -1.14 16.62 5.42
C GLY A 28 -0.04 15.56 5.34
N HIS A 29 -0.36 14.32 4.92
CA HIS A 29 0.58 13.20 4.86
C HIS A 29 0.73 12.61 3.45
N PRO A 30 1.36 13.33 2.48
CA PRO A 30 1.45 12.92 1.07
C PRO A 30 1.96 11.49 0.86
N ALA A 31 2.98 11.08 1.61
CA ALA A 31 3.56 9.75 1.48
C ALA A 31 2.59 8.65 1.92
N ALA A 32 1.86 8.86 3.02
CA ALA A 32 0.88 7.87 3.49
C ALA A 32 -0.36 7.85 2.58
N ALA A 33 -0.74 8.97 1.95
CA ALA A 33 -1.79 9.01 0.94
C ALA A 33 -1.45 8.14 -0.29
N VAL A 34 -0.18 8.14 -0.72
CA VAL A 34 0.29 7.24 -1.78
C VAL A 34 0.17 5.78 -1.35
N VAL A 35 0.62 5.43 -0.13
CA VAL A 35 0.53 4.06 0.38
C VAL A 35 -0.91 3.60 0.53
N GLN A 36 -1.80 4.49 0.98
CA GLN A 36 -3.23 4.26 1.09
C GLN A 36 -3.85 3.93 -0.27
N LYS A 37 -3.58 4.73 -1.29
CA LYS A 37 -4.09 4.49 -2.65
C LYS A 37 -3.56 3.18 -3.22
N ILE A 38 -2.28 2.86 -3.01
CA ILE A 38 -1.70 1.56 -3.39
C ILE A 38 -2.44 0.42 -2.68
N ALA A 39 -2.67 0.52 -1.37
CA ALA A 39 -3.36 -0.50 -0.59
C ALA A 39 -4.81 -0.70 -1.06
N ALA A 40 -5.55 0.39 -1.30
CA ALA A 40 -6.92 0.35 -1.80
C ALA A 40 -7.00 -0.27 -3.21
N THR A 41 -6.12 0.14 -4.13
CA THR A 41 -6.06 -0.42 -5.48
C THR A 41 -5.70 -1.90 -5.45
N LEU A 42 -4.71 -2.29 -4.66
CA LEU A 42 -4.30 -3.69 -4.51
C LEU A 42 -5.44 -4.55 -3.93
N ALA A 43 -6.13 -4.07 -2.89
CA ALA A 43 -7.28 -4.74 -2.30
C ALA A 43 -8.40 -4.97 -3.34
N GLY A 44 -8.71 -3.94 -4.13
CA GLY A 44 -9.68 -4.02 -5.23
C GLY A 44 -9.32 -5.09 -6.26
N ILE A 45 -8.07 -5.09 -6.74
CA ILE A 45 -7.58 -6.09 -7.72
C ILE A 45 -7.64 -7.51 -7.16
N LEU A 46 -7.24 -7.71 -5.90
CA LEU A 46 -7.30 -9.02 -5.24
C LEU A 46 -8.74 -9.55 -5.18
N ALA A 47 -9.70 -8.68 -4.81
CA ALA A 47 -11.11 -9.02 -4.75
C ALA A 47 -11.69 -9.34 -6.14
N GLU A 48 -11.45 -8.46 -7.13
CA GLU A 48 -11.94 -8.60 -8.50
C GLU A 48 -11.42 -9.88 -9.17
N ARG A 49 -10.12 -10.15 -9.04
CA ARG A 49 -9.47 -11.33 -9.64
C ARG A 49 -9.54 -12.59 -8.77
N ARG A 50 -10.17 -12.50 -7.59
CA ARG A 50 -10.24 -13.58 -6.58
C ARG A 50 -8.86 -14.17 -6.24
N LEU A 51 -7.84 -13.32 -6.19
CA LEU A 51 -6.47 -13.72 -5.90
C LEU A 51 -6.26 -13.85 -4.39
N SER A 52 -5.58 -14.91 -3.98
CA SER A 52 -5.14 -15.05 -2.59
C SER A 52 -3.79 -14.38 -2.37
N LEU A 53 -3.52 -13.92 -1.14
CA LEU A 53 -2.21 -13.37 -0.77
C LEU A 53 -1.07 -14.38 -0.99
N ARG A 54 -1.36 -15.67 -0.77
CA ARG A 54 -0.39 -16.75 -1.02
C ARG A 54 -0.07 -16.89 -2.50
N GLY A 55 -1.09 -16.82 -3.36
CA GLY A 55 -0.91 -16.87 -4.82
C GLY A 55 -0.11 -15.67 -5.33
N LEU A 56 -0.45 -14.46 -4.88
CA LEU A 56 0.27 -13.25 -5.25
C LEU A 56 1.72 -13.27 -4.74
N ALA A 57 1.98 -13.75 -3.53
CA ALA A 57 3.34 -13.90 -3.03
C ALA A 57 4.17 -14.87 -3.89
N ALA A 58 3.56 -15.97 -4.33
CA ALA A 58 4.23 -16.96 -5.18
C ALA A 58 4.59 -16.41 -6.57
N THR A 59 3.73 -15.57 -7.16
CA THR A 59 3.96 -15.02 -8.51
C THR A 59 4.82 -13.76 -8.50
N SER A 60 4.74 -12.93 -7.46
CA SER A 60 5.52 -11.68 -7.34
C SER A 60 6.89 -11.86 -6.70
N GLY A 61 7.10 -12.95 -5.95
CA GLY A 61 8.30 -13.11 -5.11
C GLY A 61 8.30 -12.21 -3.86
N VAL A 62 7.27 -11.40 -3.64
CA VAL A 62 7.11 -10.60 -2.43
C VAL A 62 6.59 -11.47 -1.29
N ASN A 63 7.15 -11.28 -0.09
CA ASN A 63 6.72 -12.03 1.08
C ASN A 63 5.23 -11.78 1.39
N ARG A 64 4.47 -12.86 1.63
CA ARG A 64 3.03 -12.81 1.95
C ARG A 64 2.71 -11.86 3.11
N GLN A 65 3.55 -11.82 4.14
CA GLN A 65 3.38 -10.93 5.29
C GLN A 65 3.58 -9.47 4.89
N SER A 66 4.58 -9.17 4.05
CA SER A 66 4.78 -7.81 3.51
C SER A 66 3.57 -7.32 2.72
N ILE A 67 2.94 -8.19 1.91
CA ILE A 67 1.70 -7.87 1.20
C ILE A 67 0.56 -7.61 2.20
N ALA A 68 0.43 -8.45 3.22
CA ALA A 68 -0.59 -8.29 4.25
C ALA A 68 -0.41 -7.01 5.09
N ASP A 69 0.84 -6.62 5.38
CA ASP A 69 1.17 -5.40 6.11
C ASP A 69 0.96 -4.15 5.27
N LEU A 70 1.26 -4.21 3.97
CA LEU A 70 0.94 -3.15 3.01
C LEU A 70 -0.58 -2.91 2.95
N LEU A 71 -1.36 -3.97 2.73
CA LEU A 71 -2.82 -3.89 2.67
C LEU A 71 -3.42 -3.29 3.94
N ALA A 72 -2.86 -3.64 5.10
CA ALA A 72 -3.31 -3.13 6.39
C ALA A 72 -2.67 -1.80 6.81
N GLY A 73 -1.82 -1.19 5.96
CA GLY A 73 -1.16 0.08 6.25
C GLY A 73 -0.18 0.04 7.43
N ARG A 74 0.34 -1.16 7.77
CA ARG A 74 1.29 -1.39 8.87
C ARG A 74 2.75 -1.18 8.48
N SER A 75 3.06 -1.10 7.19
CA SER A 75 4.43 -0.95 6.70
C SER A 75 4.53 0.04 5.55
N TRP A 76 5.69 0.65 5.44
CA TRP A 76 6.07 1.45 4.27
C TRP A 76 6.63 0.53 3.20
N PRO A 77 5.94 0.32 2.06
CA PRO A 77 6.50 -0.47 0.96
C PRO A 77 7.71 0.27 0.37
N ASP A 78 8.70 -0.49 -0.08
CA ASP A 78 9.79 0.05 -0.88
C ASP A 78 9.47 -0.03 -2.38
N VAL A 79 10.30 0.63 -3.20
CA VAL A 79 10.13 0.68 -4.65
C VAL A 79 10.20 -0.72 -5.28
N ALA A 80 11.06 -1.60 -4.75
CA ALA A 80 11.20 -2.97 -5.25
C ALA A 80 9.91 -3.77 -5.03
N THR A 81 9.30 -3.65 -3.85
CA THR A 81 8.02 -4.29 -3.51
C THR A 81 6.93 -3.85 -4.48
N ILE A 82 6.78 -2.54 -4.72
CA ILE A 82 5.78 -2.04 -5.67
C ILE A 82 6.04 -2.56 -7.09
N ALA A 83 7.28 -2.47 -7.58
CA ALA A 83 7.63 -2.90 -8.93
C ALA A 83 7.35 -4.40 -9.16
N LEU A 84 7.68 -5.26 -8.18
CA LEU A 84 7.42 -6.70 -8.25
C LEU A 84 5.92 -7.02 -8.25
N LEU A 85 5.13 -6.30 -7.44
CA LEU A 85 3.67 -6.45 -7.43
C LEU A 85 3.04 -6.00 -8.75
N GLU A 86 3.46 -4.85 -9.28
CA GLU A 86 2.98 -4.34 -10.58
C GLU A 86 3.31 -5.31 -11.71
N ALA A 87 4.54 -5.84 -11.75
CA ALA A 87 4.96 -6.82 -12.74
C ALA A 87 4.15 -8.12 -12.66
N ALA A 88 3.90 -8.64 -11.45
CA ALA A 88 3.13 -9.86 -11.26
C ALA A 88 1.64 -9.71 -11.59
N LEU A 89 1.09 -8.52 -11.37
CA LEU A 89 -0.32 -8.23 -11.64
C LEU A 89 -0.56 -7.68 -13.06
N ALA A 90 0.50 -7.28 -13.77
CA ALA A 90 0.43 -6.55 -15.03
C ALA A 90 -0.49 -5.30 -14.94
N VAL A 91 -0.41 -4.59 -13.82
CA VAL A 91 -1.16 -3.36 -13.55
C VAL A 91 -0.29 -2.33 -12.86
N ARG A 92 -0.58 -1.05 -13.05
CA ARG A 92 0.04 0.03 -12.30
C ARG A 92 -0.68 0.19 -10.95
N LEU A 93 0.08 0.09 -9.86
CA LEU A 93 -0.33 0.38 -8.50
C LEU A 93 0.07 1.80 -8.10
N TRP A 94 1.18 2.32 -8.64
CA TRP A 94 1.61 3.67 -8.33
C TRP A 94 0.56 4.70 -8.79
N PRO A 95 0.10 5.62 -7.93
CA PRO A 95 -0.89 6.62 -8.29
C PRO A 95 -0.46 7.49 -9.47
N GLU A 96 -1.34 7.61 -10.47
CA GLU A 96 -1.20 8.65 -11.48
C GLU A 96 -1.68 9.98 -10.90
N GLY A 97 -0.83 11.02 -10.96
CA GLY A 97 -1.07 12.35 -10.41
C GLY A 97 -0.71 12.51 -8.92
N THR A 98 -0.47 13.75 -8.49
CA THR A 98 -0.27 14.08 -7.08
C THR A 98 -1.57 13.78 -6.32
N PRO A 99 -1.56 12.98 -5.23
CA PRO A 99 -2.76 12.78 -4.42
C PRO A 99 -3.27 14.15 -3.97
N ALA A 100 -4.52 14.46 -4.33
CA ALA A 100 -5.13 15.74 -3.97
C ALA A 100 -5.20 15.83 -2.45
N HIS A 101 -4.52 16.81 -1.87
CA HIS A 101 -4.70 17.20 -0.48
C HIS A 101 -6.07 17.87 -0.39
N ARG A 102 -7.06 17.17 0.16
CA ARG A 102 -8.27 17.83 0.67
C ARG A 102 -8.16 17.97 2.18
#